data_AF-A0A7C2N880-F1
#
_entry.id   AF-A0A7C2N880-F1
#
_cell.length_a   1.000
_cell.length_b   1.000
_cell.length_c   1.000
_cell.angle_alpha   90.00
_cell.angle_beta   90.00
_cell.angle_gamma   90.00
#
_symmetry.space_group_name_H-M   'P 1'
#
loop_
_entity.id
_entity.type
_entity.pdbx_description
1 polymer ?
#
loop_
_entity_poly.entity_id
_entity_poly.type
_entity_poly.pdbx_seq_one_letter_code
_entity_poly.pdbx_strand_id
1 'polypeptide(L)'
;MKRYIPVLMVVLFMPLCIQSDLKEEKLNYSVEGCGATRTAYGEEGYELADGVLTVHVMRNCCSDEILVEKSGSEYRIIEKENNGEICKCNCMSTVRIKDADEKFRVTFTDYSGQVREIKEIKWEGEFCGWSTYAECSSDTDCKVTGCSGQVCAGIKEEIITTCEWRECFDAGRYSMFCGCVNNKCQWTQS
;
A
#
# COMPACT_ATOMS: atom_id res chain seq x y z
N MET A 1 -44.96 -64.69 36.20
CA MET A 1 -45.39 -63.44 35.54
C MET A 1 -44.19 -62.51 35.45
N LYS A 2 -43.68 -62.30 34.23
CA LYS A 2 -42.43 -61.54 33.95
C LYS A 2 -42.70 -60.03 34.12
N ARG A 3 -41.90 -59.37 34.96
CA ARG A 3 -41.86 -57.91 35.12
C ARG A 3 -40.93 -57.33 34.05
N TYR A 4 -41.45 -56.43 33.22
CA TYR A 4 -40.67 -55.65 32.25
C TYR A 4 -40.31 -54.31 32.88
N ILE A 5 -39.01 -53.99 32.94
CA ILE A 5 -38.47 -52.68 33.31
C ILE A 5 -38.13 -51.96 32.00
N PRO A 6 -38.67 -50.77 31.71
CA PRO A 6 -38.24 -50.01 30.54
C PRO A 6 -36.95 -49.26 30.90
N VAL A 7 -35.87 -49.56 30.17
CA VAL A 7 -34.62 -48.81 30.23
C VAL A 7 -34.81 -47.53 29.41
N LEU A 8 -34.83 -46.37 30.08
CA LEU A 8 -34.76 -45.06 29.44
C LEU A 8 -33.34 -44.87 28.86
N MET A 9 -33.20 -44.86 27.53
CA MET A 9 -31.98 -44.37 26.89
C MET A 9 -31.97 -42.84 26.93
N VAL A 10 -31.14 -42.28 27.82
CA VAL A 10 -30.78 -40.86 27.78
C VAL A 10 -29.68 -40.70 26.72
N VAL A 11 -30.05 -40.19 25.54
CA VAL A 11 -29.08 -39.78 24.51
C VAL A 11 -28.50 -38.43 24.92
N LEU A 12 -27.30 -38.45 25.50
CA LEU A 12 -26.49 -37.26 25.75
C LEU A 12 -26.04 -36.70 24.39
N PHE A 13 -26.72 -35.66 23.92
CA PHE A 13 -26.19 -34.79 22.87
C PHE A 13 -25.01 -34.01 23.47
N MET A 14 -23.79 -34.50 23.27
CA MET A 14 -22.60 -33.67 23.42
C MET A 14 -22.71 -32.53 22.40
N PRO A 15 -22.60 -31.25 22.82
CA PRO A 15 -22.37 -30.19 21.86
C PRO A 15 -21.02 -30.48 21.21
N LEU A 16 -21.04 -30.84 19.92
CA LEU A 16 -19.87 -30.71 19.07
C LEU A 16 -19.52 -29.23 19.05
N CYS A 17 -18.71 -28.79 20.01
CA CYS A 17 -17.89 -27.61 19.86
C CYS A 17 -16.94 -27.93 18.71
N ILE A 18 -17.34 -27.55 17.50
CA ILE A 18 -16.44 -27.41 16.37
C ILE A 18 -15.52 -26.26 16.79
N GLN A 19 -14.43 -26.58 17.49
CA GLN A 19 -13.28 -25.71 17.60
C GLN A 19 -12.70 -25.64 16.18
N SER A 20 -13.18 -24.67 15.40
CA SER A 20 -12.48 -24.26 14.21
C SER A 20 -11.15 -23.68 14.68
N ASP A 21 -10.08 -24.48 14.59
CA ASP A 21 -8.71 -24.03 14.71
C ASP A 21 -8.51 -22.88 13.72
N LEU A 22 -8.60 -21.64 14.21
CA LEU A 22 -8.11 -20.46 13.51
C LEU A 22 -6.58 -20.57 13.51
N LYS A 23 -6.07 -21.30 12.51
CA LYS A 23 -4.65 -21.41 12.25
C LYS A 23 -4.17 -20.01 11.85
N GLU A 24 -3.50 -19.31 12.77
CA GLU A 24 -2.80 -18.06 12.46
C GLU A 24 -1.76 -18.37 11.36
N GLU A 25 -2.08 -17.99 10.14
CA GLU A 25 -1.17 -18.11 9.01
C GLU A 25 -0.09 -17.04 9.18
N LYS A 26 1.16 -17.47 9.42
CA LYS A 26 2.28 -16.54 9.58
C LYS A 26 2.56 -15.85 8.24
N LEU A 27 2.06 -14.63 8.08
CA LEU A 27 2.24 -13.83 6.88
C LEU A 27 3.68 -13.33 6.75
N ASN A 28 4.19 -13.31 5.52
CA ASN A 28 5.46 -12.69 5.19
C ASN A 28 5.20 -11.29 4.65
N TYR A 29 5.36 -10.27 5.50
CA TYR A 29 5.16 -8.89 5.12
C TYR A 29 6.28 -7.97 5.62
N SER A 30 6.46 -6.84 4.93
CA SER A 30 7.36 -5.76 5.34
C SER A 30 6.59 -4.46 5.45
N VAL A 31 6.97 -3.61 6.40
CA VAL A 31 6.41 -2.27 6.59
C VAL A 31 7.52 -1.26 6.37
N GLU A 32 7.28 -0.32 5.48
CA GLU A 32 8.18 0.80 5.18
C GLU A 32 7.40 2.12 5.21
N GLY A 33 8.11 3.23 5.15
CA GLY A 33 7.51 4.55 5.33
C GLY A 33 7.27 4.88 6.80
N CYS A 34 6.69 6.06 7.05
CA CYS A 34 6.48 6.62 8.37
C CYS A 34 7.68 6.52 9.35
N GLY A 35 8.60 7.49 9.28
CA GLY A 35 9.80 7.59 10.13
C GLY A 35 10.63 8.84 9.80
N ALA A 36 11.88 8.93 10.28
CA ALA A 36 12.75 10.11 10.11
C ALA A 36 13.02 10.47 8.62
N THR A 37 13.03 9.46 7.74
CA THR A 37 12.99 9.61 6.29
C THR A 37 11.53 9.73 5.84
N ARG A 38 11.04 10.96 5.71
CA ARG A 38 9.70 11.28 5.19
C ARG A 38 9.60 10.88 3.71
N THR A 39 9.14 9.67 3.42
CA THR A 39 8.72 9.29 2.07
C THR A 39 7.25 9.69 1.88
N ALA A 40 7.06 10.72 1.04
CA ALA A 40 5.90 11.09 0.22
C ALA A 40 4.48 11.07 0.84
N TYR A 41 3.74 12.14 0.53
CA TYR A 41 2.27 12.12 0.49
C TYR A 41 1.83 11.25 -0.70
N GLY A 42 0.81 10.43 -0.52
CA GLY A 42 0.23 9.58 -1.57
C GLY A 42 -1.23 9.23 -1.25
N GLU A 43 -1.88 8.53 -2.17
CA GLU A 43 -3.25 8.03 -1.99
C GLU A 43 -3.28 6.78 -1.09
N GLU A 44 -4.29 6.68 -0.20
CA GLU A 44 -4.54 5.43 0.52
C GLU A 44 -5.17 4.41 -0.44
N GLY A 45 -4.68 3.18 -0.42
CA GLY A 45 -5.22 2.12 -1.25
C GLY A 45 -4.30 0.92 -1.36
N TYR A 46 -4.65 -0.03 -2.23
CA TYR A 46 -3.80 -1.18 -2.51
C TYR A 46 -3.56 -1.41 -3.99
N GLU A 47 -2.46 -2.10 -4.28
CA GLU A 47 -2.08 -2.60 -5.60
C GLU A 47 -1.68 -4.07 -5.47
N LEU A 48 -2.07 -4.91 -6.43
CA LEU A 48 -1.62 -6.29 -6.53
C LEU A 48 -0.82 -6.47 -7.81
N ALA A 49 0.47 -6.77 -7.69
CA ALA A 49 1.36 -7.05 -8.81
C ALA A 49 2.24 -8.26 -8.49
N ASP A 50 2.33 -9.23 -9.40
CA ASP A 50 3.20 -10.41 -9.28
C ASP A 50 3.08 -11.16 -7.93
N GLY A 51 1.85 -11.28 -7.41
CA GLY A 51 1.58 -11.95 -6.12
C GLY A 51 2.03 -11.15 -4.89
N VAL A 52 2.47 -9.90 -5.06
CA VAL A 52 2.80 -8.99 -3.98
C VAL A 52 1.68 -7.96 -3.83
N LEU A 53 0.99 -8.02 -2.69
CA LEU A 53 -0.02 -7.03 -2.30
C LEU A 53 0.67 -5.87 -1.59
N THR A 54 0.68 -4.70 -2.24
CA THR A 54 1.21 -3.46 -1.67
C THR A 54 0.05 -2.60 -1.20
N VAL A 55 0.07 -2.19 0.07
CA VAL A 55 -1.00 -1.39 0.69
C VAL A 55 -0.43 -0.13 1.29
N HIS A 56 -1.02 1.01 0.93
CA HIS A 56 -0.68 2.34 1.41
C HIS A 56 -1.74 2.80 2.40
N VAL A 57 -1.33 3.06 3.65
CA VAL A 57 -2.24 3.51 4.71
C VAL A 57 -1.65 4.70 5.47
N MET A 58 -2.50 5.66 5.75
CA MET A 58 -2.20 6.80 6.59
C MET A 58 -2.39 6.40 8.06
N ARG A 59 -1.32 6.51 8.84
CA ARG A 59 -1.29 6.20 10.28
C ARG A 59 -0.73 7.36 11.09
N ASN A 60 -0.92 7.35 12.40
CA ASN A 60 -0.29 8.27 13.31
C ASN A 60 1.23 8.03 13.37
N CYS A 61 2.01 9.11 13.38
CA CYS A 61 3.48 8.99 13.40
C CYS A 61 4.03 8.28 14.65
N CYS A 62 3.28 8.28 15.74
CA CYS A 62 3.74 7.78 17.05
C CYS A 62 3.25 6.37 17.35
N SER A 63 2.46 5.78 16.45
CA SER A 63 2.09 4.38 16.56
C SER A 63 3.30 3.47 16.41
N ASP A 64 3.46 2.58 17.38
CA ASP A 64 4.65 1.75 17.53
C ASP A 64 4.86 0.82 16.34
N GLU A 65 3.79 0.21 15.83
CA GLU A 65 3.90 -0.82 14.79
C GLU A 65 2.66 -0.93 13.90
N ILE A 66 2.84 -1.59 12.76
CA ILE A 66 1.76 -2.07 11.89
C ILE A 66 1.78 -3.60 11.92
N LEU A 67 0.64 -4.18 12.28
CA LEU A 67 0.41 -5.62 12.24
C LEU A 67 -0.42 -5.98 11.02
N VAL A 68 -0.17 -7.15 10.47
CA VAL A 68 -0.98 -7.72 9.38
C VAL A 68 -1.46 -9.09 9.81
N GLU A 69 -2.77 -9.27 9.80
CA GLU A 69 -3.45 -10.53 10.06
C GLU A 69 -4.21 -10.98 8.82
N LYS A 70 -4.31 -12.30 8.60
CA LYS A 70 -5.15 -12.88 7.55
C LYS A 70 -6.22 -13.77 8.18
N SER A 71 -7.47 -13.52 7.79
CA SER A 71 -8.61 -14.33 8.20
C SER A 71 -9.44 -14.71 6.97
N GLY A 72 -9.27 -15.94 6.50
CA GLY A 72 -9.86 -16.39 5.24
C GLY A 72 -9.36 -15.54 4.06
N SER A 73 -10.25 -14.78 3.42
CA SER A 73 -9.95 -13.89 2.30
C SER A 73 -9.75 -12.42 2.71
N GLU A 74 -9.59 -12.13 4.00
CA GLU A 74 -9.41 -10.77 4.49
C GLU A 74 -7.98 -10.56 5.02
N TYR A 75 -7.29 -9.56 4.48
CA TYR A 75 -6.06 -9.02 5.04
C TYR A 75 -6.41 -7.80 5.91
N ARG A 76 -6.16 -7.91 7.21
CA ARG A 76 -6.38 -6.85 8.20
C ARG A 76 -5.07 -6.18 8.52
N ILE A 77 -4.94 -4.92 8.15
CA ILE A 77 -3.82 -4.07 8.55
C ILE A 77 -4.24 -3.31 9.81
N ILE A 78 -3.42 -3.39 10.86
CA ILE A 78 -3.78 -2.89 12.17
C ILE A 78 -2.69 -1.93 12.64
N GLU A 79 -3.08 -0.68 12.89
CA GLU A 79 -2.27 0.30 13.58
C GLU A 79 -2.30 0.00 15.08
N LYS A 80 -1.13 -0.28 15.66
CA LYS A 80 -1.00 -0.60 17.07
C LYS A 80 -0.24 0.49 17.81
N GLU A 81 -0.88 0.98 18.85
CA GLU A 81 -0.40 2.01 19.76
C GLU A 81 -0.30 1.40 21.16
N ASN A 82 0.91 1.26 21.70
CA ASN A 82 1.16 0.68 23.03
C ASN A 82 1.59 1.72 24.07
N ASN A 83 2.01 2.91 23.65
CA ASN A 83 2.55 3.94 24.53
C ASN A 83 1.52 5.04 24.86
N GLY A 84 0.45 5.16 24.07
CA GLY A 84 -0.66 6.08 24.31
C GLY A 84 -0.39 7.52 23.85
N GLU A 85 0.72 7.77 23.17
CA GLU A 85 1.07 9.06 22.59
C GLU A 85 0.44 9.21 21.21
N ILE A 86 -0.59 10.05 21.10
CA ILE A 86 -1.15 10.45 19.81
C ILE A 86 -0.40 11.70 19.34
N CYS A 87 0.36 11.56 18.27
CA CYS A 87 1.05 12.70 17.67
C CYS A 87 0.11 13.50 16.77
N LYS A 88 0.30 14.83 16.73
CA LYS A 88 -0.41 15.73 15.80
C LYS A 88 0.15 15.63 14.37
N CYS A 89 0.51 14.43 13.94
CA CYS A 89 0.93 14.16 12.58
C CYS A 89 0.47 12.79 12.13
N ASN A 90 0.16 12.72 10.84
CA ASN A 90 -0.09 11.48 10.14
C ASN A 90 1.01 11.27 9.10
N CYS A 91 1.29 10.02 8.81
CA CYS A 91 2.34 9.57 7.90
C CYS A 91 1.84 8.40 7.06
N MET A 92 2.30 8.34 5.81
CA MET A 92 2.03 7.20 4.95
C MET A 92 2.95 6.04 5.32
N SER A 93 2.37 4.85 5.46
CA SER A 93 3.07 3.58 5.59
C SER A 93 2.75 2.68 4.40
N THR A 94 3.75 1.97 3.92
CA THR A 94 3.64 1.01 2.82
C THR A 94 3.85 -0.38 3.36
N VAL A 95 2.82 -1.21 3.29
CA VAL A 95 2.81 -2.60 3.73
C VAL A 95 2.91 -3.49 2.48
N ARG A 96 3.94 -4.33 2.38
CA ARG A 96 4.09 -5.29 1.28
C ARG A 96 3.89 -6.69 1.80
N ILE A 97 2.86 -7.38 1.33
CA ILE A 97 2.51 -8.75 1.71
C ILE A 97 2.85 -9.65 0.52
N LYS A 98 3.71 -10.65 0.74
CA LYS A 98 4.11 -11.61 -0.30
C LYS A 98 3.11 -12.76 -0.39
N ASP A 99 3.06 -13.39 -1.56
CA ASP A 99 2.24 -14.57 -1.85
C ASP A 99 0.74 -14.33 -1.53
N ALA A 100 0.24 -13.14 -1.88
CA ALA A 100 -1.13 -12.75 -1.64
C ALA A 100 -2.11 -13.52 -2.55
N ASP A 101 -3.29 -13.83 -2.03
CA ASP A 101 -4.34 -14.52 -2.80
C ASP A 101 -4.86 -13.64 -3.96
N GLU A 102 -5.46 -14.26 -4.98
CA GLU A 102 -6.05 -13.51 -6.11
C GLU A 102 -7.37 -12.80 -5.76
N LYS A 103 -8.09 -13.27 -4.73
CA LYS A 103 -9.40 -12.73 -4.31
C LYS A 103 -9.38 -12.46 -2.82
N PHE A 104 -9.39 -11.18 -2.48
CA PHE A 104 -9.27 -10.75 -1.11
C PHE A 104 -10.02 -9.44 -0.86
N ARG A 105 -10.18 -9.12 0.43
CA ARG A 105 -10.55 -7.80 0.93
C ARG A 105 -9.45 -7.29 1.83
N VAL A 106 -9.14 -6.00 1.74
CA VAL A 106 -8.19 -5.33 2.64
C VAL A 106 -8.96 -4.41 3.57
N THR A 107 -8.69 -4.50 4.87
CA THR A 107 -9.22 -3.57 5.86
C THR A 107 -8.08 -2.96 6.66
N PHE A 108 -8.28 -1.73 7.10
CA PHE A 108 -7.39 -1.04 8.01
C PHE A 108 -8.13 -0.72 9.29
N THR A 109 -7.54 -1.06 10.43
CA THR A 109 -7.99 -0.68 11.77
C THR A 109 -7.04 0.38 12.30
N ASP A 110 -7.56 1.59 12.56
CA ASP A 110 -6.75 2.68 13.09
C ASP A 110 -6.51 2.56 14.62
N TYR A 111 -5.70 3.46 15.16
CA TYR A 111 -5.39 3.53 16.59
C TYR A 111 -6.62 3.67 17.50
N SER A 112 -7.75 4.16 16.97
CA SER A 112 -9.02 4.30 17.70
C SER A 112 -9.88 3.02 17.65
N GLY A 113 -9.45 2.01 16.89
CA GLY A 113 -10.19 0.80 16.61
C GLY A 113 -11.24 0.95 15.51
N GLN A 114 -11.27 2.09 14.80
CA GLN A 114 -12.17 2.27 13.67
C GLN A 114 -11.65 1.47 12.47
N VAL A 115 -12.54 0.68 11.89
CA VAL A 115 -12.24 -0.16 10.73
C VAL A 115 -12.75 0.52 9.46
N ARG A 116 -11.88 0.63 8.44
CA ARG A 116 -12.24 1.06 7.09
C ARG A 116 -11.74 0.05 6.05
N GLU A 117 -12.46 -0.07 4.96
CA GLU A 117 -12.04 -0.90 3.83
C GLU A 117 -11.08 -0.10 2.94
N ILE A 118 -9.96 -0.72 2.56
CA ILE A 118 -8.98 -0.13 1.65
C ILE A 118 -9.31 -0.61 0.24
N LYS A 119 -9.39 0.33 -0.71
CA LYS A 119 -9.77 0.05 -2.09
C LYS A 119 -8.54 -0.10 -2.97
N GLU A 120 -8.72 -0.81 -4.08
CA GLU A 120 -7.72 -0.91 -5.14
C GLU A 120 -7.48 0.50 -5.68
N ILE A 121 -6.22 0.90 -5.81
CA ILE A 121 -5.92 2.17 -6.43
C ILE A 121 -6.06 1.99 -7.94
N LYS A 122 -7.14 2.54 -8.48
CA LYS A 122 -7.40 2.57 -9.92
C LYS A 122 -6.86 3.86 -10.47
N TRP A 123 -5.67 3.74 -11.02
CA TRP A 123 -5.01 4.86 -11.63
C TRP A 123 -5.44 5.03 -13.07
N GLU A 124 -6.54 5.73 -13.26
CA GLU A 124 -6.98 6.12 -14.59
C GLU A 124 -6.22 7.37 -15.03
N GLY A 125 -5.37 7.25 -16.06
CA GLY A 125 -4.68 8.40 -16.63
C GLY A 125 -3.44 8.04 -17.45
N GLU A 126 -2.93 9.05 -18.16
CA GLU A 126 -1.62 9.01 -18.82
C GLU A 126 -0.61 9.79 -17.98
N PHE A 127 0.69 9.49 -18.16
CA PHE A 127 1.76 10.30 -17.57
C PHE A 127 1.59 11.77 -18.00
N CYS A 128 1.59 12.67 -17.02
CA CYS A 128 1.25 14.08 -17.24
C CYS A 128 2.42 15.03 -16.99
N GLY A 129 3.64 14.50 -16.85
CA GLY A 129 4.85 15.30 -16.87
C GLY A 129 5.08 15.95 -18.24
N TRP A 130 5.86 17.02 -18.26
CA TRP A 130 6.14 17.78 -19.48
C TRP A 130 7.64 17.99 -19.69
N SER A 131 8.02 18.33 -20.91
CA SER A 131 9.42 18.46 -21.33
C SER A 131 9.72 19.87 -21.78
N THR A 132 10.91 20.39 -21.46
CA THR A 132 11.37 21.68 -22.01
C THR A 132 11.84 21.55 -23.46
N TYR A 133 12.18 20.33 -23.88
CA TYR A 133 12.77 20.03 -25.18
C TYR A 133 14.10 20.75 -25.44
N ALA A 134 14.87 21.02 -24.38
CA ALA A 134 16.22 21.56 -24.50
C ALA A 134 17.11 20.67 -25.37
N GLU A 135 18.02 21.30 -26.12
CA GLU A 135 18.96 20.57 -26.97
C GLU A 135 19.90 19.69 -26.13
N CYS A 136 20.13 18.47 -26.61
CA CYS A 136 20.99 17.49 -25.96
C CYS A 136 21.73 16.65 -27.00
N SER A 137 22.84 16.05 -26.58
CA SER A 137 23.58 15.05 -27.36
C SER A 137 23.51 13.65 -26.74
N SER A 138 23.16 13.57 -25.46
CA SER A 138 23.10 12.33 -24.67
C SER A 138 22.12 12.46 -23.51
N ASP A 139 21.66 11.33 -22.96
CA ASP A 139 20.76 11.32 -21.79
C ASP A 139 21.33 12.07 -20.59
N THR A 140 22.66 12.10 -20.44
CA THR A 140 23.35 12.83 -19.37
C THR A 140 23.25 14.35 -19.49
N ASP A 141 22.82 14.87 -20.64
CA ASP A 141 22.52 16.30 -20.81
C ASP A 141 21.13 16.68 -20.30
N CYS A 142 20.33 15.69 -19.86
CA CYS A 142 18.97 15.87 -19.37
C CYS A 142 18.88 15.58 -17.86
N LYS A 143 17.89 16.20 -17.20
CA LYS A 143 17.58 15.99 -15.79
C LYS A 143 16.09 16.02 -15.53
N VAL A 144 15.65 15.20 -14.58
CA VAL A 144 14.34 15.35 -13.94
C VAL A 144 14.41 16.54 -12.99
N THR A 145 13.46 17.47 -13.11
CA THR A 145 13.37 18.68 -12.31
C THR A 145 11.91 19.08 -12.06
N GLY A 146 11.69 20.26 -11.49
CA GLY A 146 10.41 20.66 -10.90
C GLY A 146 10.28 20.12 -9.47
N CYS A 147 9.51 20.83 -8.64
CA CYS A 147 9.39 20.50 -7.21
C CYS A 147 8.77 19.11 -6.96
N SER A 148 7.99 18.60 -7.91
CA SER A 148 7.31 17.31 -7.85
C SER A 148 7.88 16.31 -8.87
N GLY A 149 9.07 16.57 -9.42
CA GLY A 149 9.70 15.70 -10.41
C GLY A 149 8.98 15.62 -11.76
N GLN A 150 8.13 16.59 -12.07
CA GLN A 150 7.23 16.56 -13.22
C GLN A 150 7.85 17.04 -14.55
N VAL A 151 9.06 17.57 -14.53
CA VAL A 151 9.68 18.22 -15.70
C VAL A 151 10.91 17.44 -16.15
N CYS A 152 10.99 17.12 -17.45
CA CYS A 152 12.24 16.70 -18.09
C CYS A 152 12.89 17.92 -18.76
N ALA A 153 14.06 18.31 -18.29
CA ALA A 153 14.75 19.52 -18.72
C ALA A 153 16.21 19.27 -19.06
N GLY A 154 16.86 20.23 -19.73
CA GLY A 154 18.30 20.22 -19.91
C GLY A 154 19.03 20.46 -18.58
N ILE A 155 20.23 19.88 -18.43
CA ILE A 155 21.02 19.96 -17.18
C ILE A 155 21.29 21.40 -16.73
N LYS A 156 21.38 22.34 -17.68
CA LYS A 156 21.68 23.76 -17.46
C LYS A 156 20.44 24.63 -17.20
N GLU A 157 19.24 24.10 -17.36
CA GLU A 157 18.01 24.87 -17.16
C GLU A 157 17.61 24.90 -15.68
N GLU A 158 17.15 26.05 -15.20
CA GLU A 158 16.57 26.21 -13.87
C GLU A 158 15.06 26.43 -14.01
N ILE A 159 14.28 25.39 -13.75
CA ILE A 159 12.81 25.43 -13.84
C ILE A 159 12.24 25.45 -12.43
N ILE A 160 11.46 26.48 -12.13
CA ILE A 160 10.73 26.62 -10.86
C ILE A 160 9.26 26.31 -11.15
N THR A 161 8.71 25.34 -10.42
CA THR A 161 7.28 24.96 -10.47
C THR A 161 6.65 25.14 -9.10
N THR A 162 5.32 25.10 -9.03
CA THR A 162 4.63 24.84 -7.77
C THR A 162 5.00 23.44 -7.25
N CYS A 163 4.90 23.25 -5.94
CA CYS A 163 5.16 21.97 -5.25
C CYS A 163 3.88 21.13 -5.09
N GLU A 164 2.98 21.22 -6.05
CA GLU A 164 1.74 20.46 -6.06
C GLU A 164 2.00 19.07 -6.64
N TRP A 165 1.84 18.04 -5.81
CA TRP A 165 1.94 16.65 -6.24
C TRP A 165 0.70 16.23 -7.03
N ARG A 166 0.92 15.49 -8.12
CA ARG A 166 -0.10 14.76 -8.87
C ARG A 166 0.43 13.37 -9.13
N GLU A 167 -0.44 12.38 -9.02
CA GLU A 167 -0.08 10.96 -9.16
C GLU A 167 0.45 10.62 -10.56
N CYS A 168 0.01 11.36 -11.59
CA CYS A 168 0.53 11.23 -12.95
C CYS A 168 1.95 11.81 -13.16
N PHE A 169 2.61 12.34 -12.12
CA PHE A 169 4.01 12.76 -12.15
C PHE A 169 4.99 11.66 -11.75
N ASP A 170 4.52 10.53 -11.21
CA ASP A 170 5.38 9.40 -10.90
C ASP A 170 5.88 8.71 -12.18
N ALA A 171 7.03 9.16 -12.69
CA ALA A 171 7.59 8.65 -13.94
C ALA A 171 7.87 7.14 -13.89
N GLY A 172 8.32 6.61 -12.75
CA GLY A 172 8.62 5.18 -12.61
C GLY A 172 7.38 4.32 -12.85
N ARG A 173 6.23 4.79 -12.39
CA ARG A 173 4.95 4.10 -12.50
C ARG A 173 4.38 4.03 -13.90
N TYR A 174 4.73 4.98 -14.77
CA TYR A 174 4.34 4.98 -16.19
C TYR A 174 5.47 4.46 -17.10
N SER A 175 6.52 3.85 -16.52
CA SER A 175 7.72 3.43 -17.27
C SER A 175 8.32 4.57 -18.10
N MET A 176 8.27 5.78 -17.57
CA MET A 176 8.81 6.97 -18.21
C MET A 176 10.21 7.26 -17.67
N PHE A 177 11.10 7.67 -18.56
CA PHE A 177 12.39 8.23 -18.19
C PHE A 177 12.64 9.55 -18.92
N CYS A 178 13.43 10.43 -18.30
CA CYS A 178 13.86 11.68 -18.92
C CYS A 178 15.19 11.43 -19.64
N GLY A 179 15.19 11.60 -20.96
CA GLY A 179 16.35 11.29 -21.80
C GLY A 179 16.43 12.15 -23.05
N CYS A 180 17.51 11.95 -23.81
CA CYS A 180 17.79 12.67 -25.04
C CYS A 180 17.25 11.91 -26.25
N VAL A 181 16.06 12.29 -26.70
CA VAL A 181 15.42 11.68 -27.86
C VAL A 181 15.36 12.71 -28.97
N ASN A 182 15.84 12.35 -30.17
CA ASN A 182 15.89 13.25 -31.32
C ASN A 182 16.59 14.59 -31.01
N ASN A 183 17.72 14.53 -30.29
CA ASN A 183 18.50 15.68 -29.82
C ASN A 183 17.73 16.66 -28.91
N LYS A 184 16.67 16.19 -28.25
CA LYS A 184 15.86 16.98 -27.31
C LYS A 184 15.62 16.23 -26.00
N CYS A 185 15.80 16.92 -24.87
CA CYS A 185 15.45 16.39 -23.56
C CYS A 185 13.93 16.25 -23.44
N GLN A 186 13.46 15.02 -23.33
CA GLN A 186 12.04 14.73 -23.20
C GLN A 186 11.76 13.46 -22.42
N TRP A 187 10.55 13.40 -21.87
CA TRP A 187 9.98 12.18 -21.32
C TRP A 187 9.72 11.18 -22.45
N THR A 188 10.18 9.95 -22.25
CA THR A 188 9.95 8.84 -23.17
C THR A 188 9.70 7.55 -22.39
N GLN A 189 8.97 6.61 -22.97
CA GLN A 189 8.79 5.29 -22.39
C GLN A 189 10.09 4.48 -22.51
N SER A 190 10.41 3.72 -21.45
CA SER A 190 11.53 2.75 -21.39
C SER A 190 11.18 1.43 -22.04
#